data_AF-A0A8S3GSW7-F1
#
_entry.id   AF-A0A8S3GSW7-F1
#
_cell.length_a   1.000
_cell.length_b   1.000
_cell.length_c   1.000
_cell.angle_alpha   90.00
_cell.angle_beta   90.00
_cell.angle_gamma   90.00
#
_symmetry.space_group_name_H-M   'P 1'
#
loop_
_entity.id
_entity.type
_entity.pdbx_description
1 polymer ?
#
loop_
_entity_poly.entity_id
_entity_poly.type
_entity_poly.pdbx_seq_one_letter_code
_entity_poly.pdbx_strand_id
1 'polypeptide(L)'
;SKVNSQRRAIVEATVKFPDSHTYQSYFNVTTKKGDARLCSKIAGILAAKRTSDLIPLCHQLPLSHIDIEYEHRHDLNEVLVRCICSTNYQTGVEMEAMVGATIAAVTIYDM
;
A
#
# COMPACT_ATOMS: atom_id res chain seq x y z
N SER A 1 5.76 -31.00 -7.17
CA SER A 1 5.01 -30.07 -6.29
C SER A 1 5.87 -28.87 -5.96
N LYS A 2 5.31 -27.66 -5.84
CA LYS A 2 6.07 -26.48 -5.40
C LYS A 2 6.42 -26.61 -3.91
N VAL A 3 7.58 -26.10 -3.51
CA VAL A 3 8.10 -26.16 -2.13
C VAL A 3 7.86 -24.82 -1.42
N ASN A 4 7.65 -24.86 -0.11
CA ASN A 4 7.60 -23.67 0.72
C ASN A 4 8.97 -22.99 0.75
N SER A 5 8.99 -21.68 0.53
CA SER A 5 10.19 -20.85 0.58
C SER A 5 9.81 -19.45 1.04
N GLN A 6 10.78 -18.71 1.58
CA GLN A 6 10.61 -17.29 1.84
C GLN A 6 10.40 -16.56 0.52
N ARG A 7 9.36 -15.73 0.49
CA ARG A 7 8.96 -14.94 -0.68
C ARG A 7 8.67 -13.53 -0.22
N ARG A 8 9.15 -12.57 -1.00
CA ARG A 8 9.00 -11.14 -0.72
C ARG A 8 8.68 -10.41 -2.02
N ALA A 9 7.74 -9.48 -1.95
CA ALA A 9 7.42 -8.56 -3.03
C ALA A 9 7.44 -7.12 -2.50
N ILE A 10 7.89 -6.20 -3.35
CA ILE A 10 7.90 -4.77 -3.09
C ILE A 10 7.24 -4.12 -4.29
N VAL A 11 6.17 -3.36 -4.07
CA VAL A 11 5.44 -2.65 -5.13
C VAL A 11 5.30 -1.19 -4.74
N GLU A 12 5.46 -0.32 -5.72
CA GLU A 12 5.34 1.13 -5.55
C GLU A 12 4.15 1.66 -6.34
N ALA A 13 3.40 2.58 -5.73
CA ALA A 13 2.39 3.40 -6.36
C ALA A 13 2.74 4.88 -6.14
N THR A 14 2.44 5.76 -7.09
CA THR A 14 2.72 7.19 -6.95
C THR A 14 1.41 7.97 -6.97
N VAL A 15 1.20 8.81 -5.96
CA VAL A 15 0.12 9.79 -5.91
C VAL A 15 0.71 11.15 -6.30
N LYS A 16 0.23 11.70 -7.41
CA LYS A 16 0.59 13.04 -7.88
C LYS A 16 -0.48 14.03 -7.44
N PHE A 17 -0.08 15.11 -6.80
CA PHE A 17 -0.98 16.14 -6.35
C PHE A 17 -1.08 17.25 -7.42
N PRO A 18 -2.25 17.86 -7.61
CA PRO A 18 -2.46 18.86 -8.66
C PRO A 18 -1.63 20.13 -8.44
N ASP A 19 -1.36 20.47 -7.18
CA ASP A 19 -0.64 21.68 -6.78
C ASP A 19 -0.02 21.51 -5.37
N SER A 20 0.85 22.44 -5.01
CA SER A 20 1.55 22.39 -3.71
C SER A 20 0.62 22.59 -2.51
N HIS A 21 -0.46 23.37 -2.64
CA HIS A 21 -1.40 23.58 -1.54
C HIS A 21 -2.13 22.27 -1.19
N THR A 22 -2.60 21.53 -2.19
CA THR A 22 -3.22 20.20 -2.02
C THR A 22 -2.19 19.17 -1.52
N TYR A 23 -0.93 19.27 -1.96
CA TYR A 23 0.13 18.43 -1.40
C TYR A 23 0.40 18.71 0.08
N GLN A 24 0.38 19.98 0.52
CA GLN A 24 0.57 20.31 1.94
C GLN A 24 -0.56 19.78 2.82
N SER A 25 -1.80 19.68 2.31
CA SER A 25 -2.91 19.14 3.10
C SER A 25 -2.73 17.66 3.46
N TYR A 26 -1.97 16.88 2.68
CA TYR A 26 -1.63 15.49 3.01
C TYR A 26 -0.93 15.35 4.38
N PHE A 27 -0.12 16.34 4.76
CA PHE A 27 0.58 16.35 6.05
C PHE A 27 -0.27 16.91 7.20
N ASN A 28 -1.43 17.47 6.89
CA ASN A 28 -2.28 18.11 7.88
C ASN A 28 -3.20 17.10 8.57
N VAL A 29 -2.89 16.78 9.82
CA VAL A 29 -3.68 15.83 10.62
C VAL A 29 -4.96 16.44 11.22
N THR A 30 -5.14 17.76 11.15
CA THR A 30 -6.31 18.46 11.72
C THR A 30 -7.40 18.74 10.68
N THR A 31 -7.32 18.13 9.50
CA THR A 31 -8.42 18.22 8.52
C THR A 31 -9.68 17.54 9.08
N LYS A 32 -10.84 17.83 8.49
CA LYS A 32 -12.10 17.15 8.85
C LYS A 32 -12.05 15.63 8.64
N LYS A 33 -11.15 15.17 7.77
CA LYS A 33 -10.98 13.75 7.42
C LYS A 33 -9.90 13.06 8.26
N GLY A 34 -8.97 13.81 8.86
CA GLY A 34 -7.94 13.30 9.78
C GLY A 34 -6.58 13.09 9.10
N ASP A 35 -5.78 12.17 9.64
CA ASP A 35 -4.42 11.87 9.17
C ASP A 35 -4.45 10.95 7.93
N ALA A 36 -4.24 11.53 6.74
CA ALA A 36 -4.21 10.82 5.46
C ALA A 36 -3.14 9.70 5.41
N ARG A 37 -1.98 9.91 6.03
CA ARG A 37 -0.88 8.95 6.03
C ARG A 37 -1.19 7.75 6.94
N LEU A 38 -1.72 8.00 8.14
CA LEU A 38 -2.11 6.92 9.04
C LEU A 38 -3.26 6.10 8.45
N CYS A 39 -4.30 6.77 7.93
CA CYS A 39 -5.44 6.10 7.31
C CYS A 39 -5.02 5.24 6.11
N SER A 40 -4.21 5.80 5.19
CA SER A 40 -3.73 5.05 4.01
C SER A 40 -2.82 3.87 4.38
N LYS A 41 -2.01 3.98 5.43
CA LYS A 41 -1.16 2.88 5.91
C LYS A 41 -2.01 1.72 6.42
N ILE A 42 -3.02 2.01 7.23
CA ILE A 42 -3.95 1.01 7.75
C ILE A 42 -4.72 0.37 6.60
N ALA A 43 -5.24 1.18 5.67
CA ALA A 43 -5.99 0.69 4.52
C ALA A 43 -5.15 -0.25 3.63
N GLY A 44 -3.90 0.11 3.31
CA GLY A 44 -2.99 -0.72 2.54
C GLY A 44 -2.68 -2.05 3.23
N ILE A 45 -2.42 -2.04 4.54
CA ILE A 45 -2.18 -3.28 5.32
C ILE A 45 -3.40 -4.20 5.32
N LEU A 46 -4.60 -3.63 5.51
CA LEU A 46 -5.85 -4.39 5.50
C LEU A 46 -6.14 -4.96 4.12
N ALA A 47 -5.89 -4.19 3.06
CA ALA A 47 -6.10 -4.60 1.69
C ALA A 47 -5.18 -5.76 1.30
N ALA A 48 -3.89 -5.68 1.65
CA ALA A 48 -2.93 -6.77 1.41
C ALA A 48 -3.41 -8.09 2.04
N LYS A 49 -3.97 -8.06 3.25
CA LYS A 49 -4.54 -9.24 3.92
C LYS A 49 -5.82 -9.78 3.27
N ARG A 50 -6.54 -8.94 2.52
CA ARG A 50 -7.81 -9.27 1.84
C ARG A 50 -7.67 -9.44 0.34
N THR A 51 -6.44 -9.60 -0.16
CA THR A 51 -6.15 -9.74 -1.60
C THR A 51 -6.93 -10.89 -2.24
N SER A 52 -7.04 -12.03 -1.56
CA SER A 52 -7.81 -13.18 -2.06
C SER A 52 -9.32 -12.92 -2.16
N ASP A 53 -9.85 -11.96 -1.40
CA ASP A 53 -11.26 -11.57 -1.48
C ASP A 53 -11.52 -10.67 -2.71
N LEU A 54 -10.49 -9.97 -3.17
CA LEU A 54 -10.56 -8.99 -4.27
C LEU A 54 -10.15 -9.59 -5.62
N ILE A 55 -9.18 -10.50 -5.63
CA ILE A 55 -8.61 -11.07 -6.86
C ILE A 55 -9.08 -12.53 -7.02
N PRO A 56 -9.97 -12.84 -7.99
CA PRO A 56 -10.70 -14.12 -8.03
C PRO A 56 -9.87 -15.41 -8.02
N LEU A 57 -8.64 -15.38 -8.52
CA LEU A 57 -7.77 -16.55 -8.64
C LEU A 57 -6.54 -16.48 -7.72
N CYS A 58 -6.50 -15.51 -6.80
CA CYS A 58 -5.46 -15.47 -5.79
C CYS A 58 -5.71 -16.51 -4.70
N HIS A 59 -4.63 -17.09 -4.21
CA HIS A 59 -4.69 -17.99 -3.06
C HIS A 59 -4.74 -17.13 -1.80
N GLN A 60 -5.42 -17.62 -0.76
CA GLN A 60 -5.28 -17.02 0.55
C GLN A 60 -3.90 -17.39 1.12
N LEU A 61 -3.09 -16.38 1.46
CA LEU A 61 -1.71 -16.56 1.93
C LEU A 61 -1.54 -16.16 3.39
N PRO A 62 -0.80 -16.95 4.20
CA PRO A 62 -0.38 -16.53 5.53
C PRO A 62 0.77 -15.52 5.42
N LEU A 63 0.44 -14.23 5.40
CA LEU A 63 1.44 -13.16 5.35
C LEU A 63 2.21 -13.08 6.67
N SER A 64 3.54 -13.13 6.60
CA SER A 64 4.43 -13.02 7.76
C SER A 64 4.87 -11.58 8.03
N HIS A 65 4.83 -10.71 7.02
CA HIS A 65 5.15 -9.29 7.14
C HIS A 65 4.40 -8.49 6.08
N ILE A 66 3.92 -7.31 6.48
CA ILE A 66 3.33 -6.29 5.62
C ILE A 66 3.78 -4.93 6.17
N ASP A 67 4.29 -4.07 5.31
CA ASP A 67 4.52 -2.66 5.64
C ASP A 67 4.15 -1.75 4.48
N ILE A 68 3.82 -0.50 4.83
CA ILE A 68 3.61 0.60 3.91
C ILE A 68 4.58 1.71 4.30
N GLU A 69 5.49 2.02 3.38
CA GLU A 69 6.46 3.10 3.49
C GLU A 69 6.07 4.24 2.54
N TYR A 70 6.47 5.46 2.90
CA TYR A 70 6.22 6.65 2.08
C TYR A 70 7.52 7.36 1.78
N GLU A 71 7.68 7.77 0.53
CA GLU A 71 8.71 8.70 0.09
C GLU A 71 8.03 9.98 -0.41
N HIS A 72 8.43 11.12 0.15
CA HIS A 72 7.84 12.42 -0.15
C HIS A 72 8.74 13.17 -1.14
N ARG A 73 8.26 13.36 -2.37
CA ARG A 73 8.98 14.08 -3.43
C ARG A 73 8.44 15.51 -3.51
N HIS A 74 8.95 16.36 -2.62
CA HIS A 74 8.45 17.71 -2.40
C HIS A 74 8.53 18.60 -3.65
N ASP A 75 9.59 18.43 -4.45
CA ASP A 75 9.82 19.12 -5.72
C ASP A 75 8.79 18.77 -6.80
N LEU A 76 8.24 17.57 -6.75
CA LEU A 76 7.26 17.06 -7.73
C LEU A 76 5.81 17.13 -7.23
N ASN A 77 5.58 17.52 -5.97
CA ASN A 77 4.29 17.35 -5.28
C ASN A 77 3.78 15.88 -5.40
N GLU A 78 4.66 14.91 -5.14
CA GLU A 78 4.31 13.49 -5.21
C GLU A 78 4.53 12.78 -3.87
N VAL A 79 3.70 11.77 -3.62
CA VAL A 79 3.94 10.76 -2.58
C VAL A 79 4.08 9.41 -3.25
N LEU A 80 5.26 8.81 -3.13
CA LEU A 80 5.45 7.41 -3.49
C LEU A 80 5.11 6.53 -2.29
N VAL A 81 4.22 5.57 -2.52
CA VAL A 81 3.73 4.59 -1.57
C VAL A 81 4.37 3.25 -1.90
N ARG A 82 5.16 2.69 -0.99
CA ARG A 82 5.81 1.40 -1.17
C ARG A 82 5.17 0.37 -0.24
N CYS A 83 4.59 -0.67 -0.81
CA CYS A 83 4.07 -1.81 -0.06
C CYS A 83 5.06 -2.98 -0.12
N ILE A 84 5.40 -3.50 1.06
CA ILE A 84 6.34 -4.61 1.23
C ILE A 84 5.57 -5.76 1.85
N CYS A 85 5.46 -6.88 1.13
CA CYS A 85 4.80 -8.09 1.63
C CYS A 85 5.80 -9.24 1.69
N SER A 86 5.66 -10.13 2.68
CA SER A 86 6.43 -11.37 2.75
C SER A 86 5.60 -12.54 3.29
N THR A 87 5.96 -13.74 2.86
CA THR A 87 5.40 -15.01 3.34
C THR A 87 6.45 -16.13 3.27
N ASN A 88 6.14 -17.29 3.86
CA ASN A 88 6.85 -18.55 3.63
C ASN A 88 5.87 -19.58 3.05
N TYR A 89 5.76 -19.66 1.72
CA TYR A 89 4.70 -20.44 1.06
C TYR A 89 5.07 -20.93 -0.36
N GLN A 90 4.15 -21.63 -1.03
CA GLN A 90 4.37 -22.23 -2.35
C GLN A 90 4.22 -21.26 -3.53
N THR A 91 3.66 -20.07 -3.30
CA THR A 91 3.44 -19.02 -4.31
C THR A 91 3.85 -17.65 -3.80
N GLY A 92 4.15 -16.73 -4.73
CA GLY A 92 4.57 -15.35 -4.44
C GLY A 92 3.49 -14.49 -3.78
N VAL A 93 3.90 -13.29 -3.39
CA VAL A 93 3.07 -12.27 -2.71
C VAL A 93 2.99 -10.96 -3.50
N GLU A 94 3.17 -11.04 -4.81
CA GLU A 94 3.17 -9.90 -5.74
C GLU A 94 1.81 -9.20 -5.71
N MET A 95 0.74 -9.99 -5.66
CA MET A 95 -0.63 -9.49 -5.66
C MET A 95 -0.96 -8.77 -4.36
N GLU A 96 -0.52 -9.29 -3.22
CA GLU A 96 -0.72 -8.65 -1.91
C GLU A 96 0.00 -7.31 -1.83
N ALA A 97 1.23 -7.22 -2.35
CA ALA A 97 1.96 -5.96 -2.41
C ALA A 97 1.29 -4.96 -3.39
N MET A 98 0.82 -5.43 -4.55
CA MET A 98 0.16 -4.58 -5.54
C MET A 98 -1.17 -4.02 -5.04
N VAL A 99 -2.00 -4.87 -4.42
CA VAL A 99 -3.28 -4.46 -3.82
C VAL A 99 -3.03 -3.52 -2.63
N GLY A 100 -2.06 -3.82 -1.77
CA GLY A 100 -1.71 -2.96 -0.63
C GLY A 100 -1.27 -1.56 -1.06
N ALA A 101 -0.34 -1.45 -2.03
CA ALA A 101 0.12 -0.17 -2.57
C ALA A 101 -1.01 0.61 -3.24
N THR A 102 -1.85 -0.08 -4.03
CA THR A 102 -2.97 0.54 -4.74
C THR A 102 -4.00 1.11 -3.78
N ILE A 103 -4.46 0.33 -2.81
CA ILE A 103 -5.47 0.80 -1.86
C ILE A 103 -4.92 1.90 -0.97
N ALA A 104 -3.67 1.83 -0.53
CA ALA A 104 -3.05 2.95 0.19
C ALA A 104 -3.04 4.23 -0.66
N ALA A 105 -2.66 4.17 -1.94
CA ALA A 105 -2.69 5.32 -2.84
C ALA A 105 -4.11 5.86 -3.07
N VAL A 106 -5.11 4.99 -3.27
CA VAL A 106 -6.52 5.38 -3.41
C VAL A 106 -7.03 6.02 -2.12
N THR A 107 -6.64 5.52 -0.95
CA THR A 107 -6.99 6.13 0.33
C THR A 107 -6.35 7.51 0.50
N ILE A 108 -5.13 7.74 0.02
CA ILE A 108 -4.56 9.11 -0.01
C ILE A 108 -5.43 10.03 -0.87
N TYR A 109 -5.92 9.55 -2.02
CA TYR A 109 -6.77 10.35 -2.90
C TYR A 109 -8.16 10.64 -2.29
N ASP A 110 -8.72 9.69 -1.54
CA ASP A 110 -9.98 9.87 -0.83
C ASP A 110 -9.87 10.87 0.33
N MET A 111 -8.72 10.98 0.98
CA MET A 111 -8.50 11.87 2.13
C MET A 111 -8.31 13.32 1.68
#